data_AF-A0A9D7F4Q1-F1
#
_entry.id   AF-A0A9D7F4Q1-F1
#
_cell.length_a   1.000
_cell.length_b   1.000
_cell.length_c   1.000
_cell.angle_alpha   90.00
_cell.angle_beta   90.00
_cell.angle_gamma   90.00
#
_symmetry.space_group_name_H-M   'P 1'
#
loop_
_entity.id
_entity.type
_entity.pdbx_description
1 polymer ?
#
loop_
_entity_poly.entity_id
_entity_poly.type
_entity_poly.pdbx_seq_one_letter_code
_entity_poly.pdbx_strand_id
1 'polypeptide(L)'
;MTKKDVDGDGVPELFTGHDNFGKLSWQKFDNSPRRFLNPVLIPSAKGYALSMDFGDLDGDGDEDIIASFEEGSNSRVVWFEKLDEGTDYGAEDTIYINSLYGIENVKAVDFDGDGDKDAFFYIRNGFPRGAFWCENLGNAVEFSPLITISPESLHILLPHPTTWMAMEILTSLPHGPTRI
;
A
#
# COMPACT_ATOMS: atom_id res chain seq x y z
N MET A 1 -12.89 -7.37 1.70
CA MET A 1 -13.98 -6.97 0.78
C MET A 1 -14.12 -5.47 0.85
N THR A 2 -14.20 -4.80 -0.30
CA THR A 2 -14.33 -3.35 -0.42
C THR A 2 -15.23 -3.02 -1.62
N LYS A 3 -15.66 -1.77 -1.78
CA LYS A 3 -16.47 -1.34 -2.93
C LYS A 3 -15.94 -0.04 -3.51
N LYS A 4 -15.98 0.10 -4.83
CA LYS A 4 -15.46 1.24 -5.57
C LYS A 4 -16.13 1.30 -6.93
N ASP A 5 -16.53 2.50 -7.36
CA ASP A 5 -17.05 2.75 -8.72
C ASP A 5 -15.84 2.93 -9.63
N VAL A 6 -15.46 1.87 -10.34
CA VAL A 6 -14.22 1.83 -11.14
C VAL A 6 -14.48 2.01 -12.63
N ASP A 7 -15.71 1.77 -13.08
CA ASP A 7 -16.12 1.97 -14.47
C ASP A 7 -16.88 3.29 -14.71
N GLY A 8 -17.06 4.09 -13.65
CA GLY A 8 -17.58 5.45 -13.71
C GLY A 8 -19.09 5.52 -13.99
N ASP A 9 -19.82 4.41 -13.83
CA ASP A 9 -21.26 4.35 -14.12
C ASP A 9 -22.14 4.88 -12.96
N GLY A 10 -21.53 5.26 -11.85
CA GLY A 10 -22.20 5.77 -10.65
C GLY A 10 -22.66 4.67 -9.68
N VAL A 11 -22.36 3.41 -9.96
CA VAL A 11 -22.69 2.24 -9.14
C VAL A 11 -21.41 1.52 -8.73
N PRO A 12 -21.04 1.51 -7.43
CA PRO A 12 -19.82 0.84 -7.01
C PRO A 12 -19.83 -0.68 -7.25
N GLU A 13 -18.77 -1.19 -7.88
CA GLU A 13 -18.41 -2.60 -7.95
C GLU A 13 -17.99 -3.14 -6.58
N LEU A 14 -18.19 -4.45 -6.39
CA LEU A 14 -17.76 -5.16 -5.19
C LEU A 14 -16.44 -5.89 -5.43
N PHE A 15 -15.40 -5.58 -4.67
CA PHE A 15 -14.10 -6.25 -4.71
C PHE A 15 -13.93 -7.19 -3.51
N THR A 16 -13.53 -8.43 -3.78
CA THR A 16 -13.35 -9.48 -2.77
C THR A 16 -12.03 -10.20 -2.95
N GLY A 17 -11.33 -10.43 -1.85
CA GLY A 17 -10.25 -11.42 -1.78
C GLY A 17 -10.82 -12.80 -1.47
N HIS A 18 -10.34 -13.82 -2.18
CA HIS A 18 -10.74 -15.21 -2.00
C HIS A 18 -9.69 -15.96 -1.19
N ASP A 19 -10.15 -16.66 -0.17
CA ASP A 19 -9.35 -17.45 0.77
C ASP A 19 -8.74 -18.69 0.11
N ASN A 20 -9.46 -19.46 -0.72
CA ASN A 20 -8.92 -20.78 -1.13
C ASN A 20 -7.97 -20.81 -2.34
N PHE A 21 -7.84 -19.72 -3.10
CA PHE A 21 -6.90 -19.63 -4.24
C PHE A 21 -6.18 -18.30 -4.36
N GLY A 22 -6.39 -17.42 -3.39
CA GLY A 22 -5.64 -16.20 -3.29
C GLY A 22 -5.88 -15.18 -4.40
N LYS A 23 -7.08 -15.23 -4.97
CA LYS A 23 -7.46 -14.35 -6.06
C LYS A 23 -8.21 -13.16 -5.53
N LEU A 24 -7.93 -12.00 -6.10
CA LEU A 24 -8.87 -10.90 -6.06
C LEU A 24 -9.90 -11.09 -7.16
N SER A 25 -11.11 -10.65 -6.89
CA SER A 25 -12.16 -10.59 -7.90
C SER A 25 -13.01 -9.36 -7.68
N TRP A 26 -13.64 -8.90 -8.74
CA TRP A 26 -14.66 -7.89 -8.66
C TRP A 26 -15.99 -8.40 -9.23
N GLN A 27 -17.09 -7.79 -8.81
CA GLN A 27 -18.44 -8.11 -9.26
C GLN A 27 -19.22 -6.81 -9.50
N LYS A 28 -19.70 -6.63 -10.73
CA LYS A 28 -20.64 -5.56 -11.08
C LYS A 28 -21.96 -5.75 -10.36
N PHE A 29 -22.51 -4.66 -9.83
CA PHE A 29 -23.89 -4.62 -9.37
C PHE A 29 -24.81 -4.12 -10.49
N ASP A 30 -25.61 -5.03 -11.05
CA ASP A 30 -26.68 -4.66 -11.97
C ASP A 30 -27.86 -4.13 -11.15
N ASN A 31 -28.28 -2.89 -11.38
CA ASN A 31 -29.39 -2.27 -10.65
C ASN A 31 -30.76 -2.60 -11.30
N SER A 32 -30.79 -3.25 -12.47
CA SER A 32 -32.03 -3.57 -13.19
C SER A 32 -31.90 -4.81 -14.10
N PRO A 33 -32.07 -6.03 -13.56
CA PRO A 33 -32.57 -6.35 -12.22
C PRO A 33 -31.48 -6.26 -11.14
N ARG A 34 -31.87 -5.99 -9.89
CA ARG A 34 -30.95 -5.94 -8.74
C ARG A 34 -30.25 -7.28 -8.49
N ARG A 35 -29.00 -7.41 -8.91
CA ARG A 35 -28.17 -8.61 -8.70
C ARG A 35 -26.69 -8.31 -8.88
N PHE A 36 -25.84 -9.14 -8.28
CA PHE A 36 -24.43 -9.20 -8.66
C PHE A 36 -24.27 -10.07 -9.90
N LEU A 37 -23.42 -9.63 -10.84
CA LEU A 37 -22.99 -10.45 -11.96
C LEU A 37 -21.93 -11.46 -11.51
N ASN A 38 -21.54 -12.36 -12.42
CA ASN A 38 -20.50 -13.34 -12.12
C ASN A 38 -19.19 -12.62 -11.77
N PRO A 39 -18.45 -13.09 -10.74
CA PRO A 39 -17.14 -12.53 -10.41
C PRO A 39 -16.16 -12.65 -11.56
N VAL A 40 -15.46 -11.55 -11.82
CA VAL A 40 -14.32 -11.48 -12.71
C VAL A 40 -13.07 -11.53 -11.86
N LEU A 41 -12.14 -12.43 -12.20
CA LEU A 41 -10.90 -12.61 -11.45
C LEU A 41 -9.87 -11.58 -11.93
N ILE A 42 -9.20 -10.93 -10.98
CA ILE A 42 -8.03 -10.12 -11.27
C ILE A 42 -6.87 -11.08 -11.55
N PRO A 43 -6.24 -11.00 -12.74
CA PRO A 43 -5.12 -11.86 -13.10
C PRO A 43 -3.97 -11.78 -12.09
N SER A 44 -3.16 -12.84 -12.02
CA SER A 44 -1.89 -12.88 -11.28
C SER A 44 -1.93 -12.81 -9.74
N ALA A 45 -3.07 -12.49 -9.12
CA ALA A 45 -3.23 -12.56 -7.67
C ALA A 45 -3.03 -14.00 -7.14
N LYS A 46 -2.00 -14.19 -6.31
CA LYS A 46 -1.72 -15.44 -5.56
C LYS A 46 -1.60 -15.18 -4.06
N GLY A 47 -1.96 -16.19 -3.27
CA GLY A 47 -1.91 -16.13 -1.80
C GLY A 47 -3.12 -15.42 -1.17
N TYR A 48 -3.33 -15.54 0.12
CA TYR A 48 -4.49 -14.99 0.81
C TYR A 48 -4.46 -13.46 0.81
N ALA A 49 -5.40 -12.82 0.10
CA ALA A 49 -5.54 -11.37 0.17
C ALA A 49 -6.08 -10.95 1.54
N LEU A 50 -5.35 -10.08 2.24
CA LEU A 50 -5.69 -9.61 3.59
C LEU A 50 -6.32 -8.23 3.60
N SER A 51 -5.76 -7.31 2.82
CA SER A 51 -6.17 -5.91 2.74
C SER A 51 -6.11 -5.42 1.30
N MET A 52 -6.95 -4.44 0.97
CA MET A 52 -6.98 -3.78 -0.32
C MET A 52 -7.37 -2.30 -0.13
N ASP A 53 -6.78 -1.44 -0.96
CA ASP A 53 -7.18 -0.05 -1.16
C ASP A 53 -7.03 0.33 -2.64
N PHE A 54 -7.40 1.57 -2.97
CA PHE A 54 -7.31 2.10 -4.33
C PHE A 54 -6.63 3.46 -4.34
N GLY A 55 -5.89 3.75 -5.40
CA GLY A 55 -5.28 5.05 -5.66
C GLY A 55 -4.55 5.03 -6.99
N ASP A 56 -4.42 6.20 -7.60
CA ASP A 56 -3.62 6.44 -8.81
C ASP A 56 -2.13 6.34 -8.46
N LEU A 57 -1.50 5.19 -8.74
CA LEU A 57 -0.11 4.92 -8.40
C LEU A 57 0.83 5.20 -9.57
N ASP A 58 0.31 5.26 -10.80
CA ASP A 58 1.09 5.56 -11.99
C ASP A 58 0.97 7.00 -12.53
N GLY A 59 0.05 7.78 -11.95
CA GLY A 59 -0.16 9.18 -12.30
C GLY A 59 -0.93 9.37 -13.60
N ASP A 60 -1.59 8.33 -14.12
CA ASP A 60 -2.38 8.40 -15.35
C ASP A 60 -3.83 8.85 -15.12
N GLY A 61 -4.25 8.91 -13.85
CA GLY A 61 -5.56 9.36 -13.40
C GLY A 61 -6.59 8.24 -13.19
N ASP A 62 -6.24 6.98 -13.46
CA ASP A 62 -7.04 5.81 -13.14
C ASP A 62 -6.74 5.27 -11.73
N GLU A 63 -7.74 4.67 -11.08
CA GLU A 63 -7.56 4.14 -9.74
C GLU A 63 -7.10 2.68 -9.77
N ASP A 64 -5.80 2.52 -9.53
CA ASP A 64 -5.14 1.22 -9.35
C ASP A 64 -5.58 0.53 -8.06
N ILE A 65 -5.24 -0.75 -7.96
CA ILE A 65 -5.41 -1.54 -6.74
C ILE A 65 -4.09 -1.67 -6.03
N ILE A 66 -4.08 -1.39 -4.73
CA ILE A 66 -3.01 -1.82 -3.84
C ILE A 66 -3.54 -2.89 -2.88
N ALA A 67 -2.80 -3.97 -2.66
CA ALA A 67 -3.25 -5.07 -1.83
C ALA A 67 -2.11 -5.77 -1.09
N SER A 68 -2.42 -6.35 0.08
CA SER A 68 -1.52 -7.29 0.75
C SER A 68 -1.97 -8.73 0.59
N PHE A 69 -0.99 -9.60 0.36
CA PHE A 69 -1.18 -11.03 0.20
C PHE A 69 -0.26 -11.82 1.12
N GLU A 70 -0.74 -12.98 1.57
CA GLU A 70 0.05 -14.01 2.24
C GLU A 70 0.18 -15.27 1.38
N GLU A 71 1.40 -15.67 1.03
CA GLU A 71 1.68 -16.90 0.30
C GLU A 71 2.73 -17.75 1.02
N GLY A 72 2.29 -18.86 1.62
CA GLY A 72 3.14 -19.60 2.55
C GLY A 72 3.72 -18.63 3.57
N SER A 73 5.00 -18.74 3.92
CA SER A 73 5.60 -17.87 4.95
C SER A 73 5.93 -16.45 4.51
N ASN A 74 5.51 -16.04 3.31
CA ASN A 74 5.79 -14.70 2.80
C ASN A 74 4.52 -13.84 2.83
N SER A 75 4.67 -12.57 3.19
CA SER A 75 3.69 -11.53 2.91
C SER A 75 4.24 -10.55 1.91
N ARG A 76 3.36 -10.00 1.08
CA ARG A 76 3.73 -9.00 0.09
C ARG A 76 2.71 -7.89 0.01
N VAL A 77 3.18 -6.69 -0.29
CA VAL A 77 2.37 -5.59 -0.81
C VAL A 77 2.60 -5.55 -2.30
N VAL A 78 1.53 -5.60 -3.06
CA VAL A 78 1.55 -5.53 -4.52
C VAL A 78 0.55 -4.48 -4.97
N TRP A 79 0.75 -3.97 -6.17
CA TRP A 79 -0.25 -3.19 -6.86
C TRP A 79 -0.60 -3.82 -8.21
N PHE A 80 -1.74 -3.42 -8.75
CA PHE A 80 -2.25 -3.82 -10.06
C PHE A 80 -2.68 -2.56 -10.81
N GLU A 81 -1.99 -2.27 -11.91
CA GLU A 81 -2.31 -1.20 -12.85
C GLU A 81 -3.70 -1.42 -13.45
N LYS A 82 -4.51 -0.36 -13.51
CA LYS A 82 -5.75 -0.34 -14.28
C LYS A 82 -5.42 -0.09 -15.75
N LEU A 83 -5.78 -1.03 -16.62
CA LEU A 83 -5.34 -1.02 -18.02
C LEU A 83 -6.30 -0.28 -18.98
N ASP A 84 -7.53 -0.04 -18.53
CA ASP A 84 -8.55 0.65 -19.31
C ASP A 84 -9.56 1.38 -18.43
N GLU A 85 -10.40 2.22 -19.07
CA GLU A 85 -11.56 2.88 -18.43
C GLU A 85 -12.59 1.88 -17.86
N GLY A 86 -12.43 0.59 -18.16
CA GLY A 86 -13.26 -0.48 -17.64
C GLY A 86 -12.71 -1.05 -16.32
N THR A 87 -12.47 -2.35 -16.33
CA THR A 87 -12.23 -3.14 -15.12
C THR A 87 -11.14 -4.19 -15.35
N ASP A 88 -10.32 -3.98 -16.38
CA ASP A 88 -9.17 -4.82 -16.66
C ASP A 88 -7.96 -4.34 -15.85
N TYR A 89 -7.26 -5.30 -15.26
CA TYR A 89 -6.12 -5.04 -14.38
C TYR A 89 -4.92 -5.86 -14.84
N GLY A 90 -3.75 -5.23 -14.78
CA GLY A 90 -2.48 -5.81 -15.19
C GLY A 90 -1.98 -6.95 -14.32
N ALA A 91 -0.72 -7.34 -14.57
CA ALA A 91 -0.02 -8.24 -13.67
C ALA A 91 0.25 -7.55 -12.32
N GLU A 92 0.47 -8.34 -11.27
CA GLU A 92 0.88 -7.78 -10.00
C GLU A 92 2.33 -7.30 -10.06
N ASP A 93 2.58 -6.10 -9.57
CA ASP A 93 3.93 -5.58 -9.34
C ASP A 93 4.20 -5.48 -7.84
N THR A 94 5.37 -5.99 -7.42
CA THR A 94 5.69 -6.11 -6.00
C THR A 94 6.32 -4.82 -5.49
N ILE A 95 5.61 -4.16 -4.58
CA ILE A 95 6.10 -2.98 -3.84
C ILE A 95 7.03 -3.43 -2.71
N TYR A 96 6.59 -4.44 -1.95
CA TYR A 96 7.34 -4.89 -0.78
C TYR A 96 7.10 -6.37 -0.51
N ILE A 97 8.14 -7.06 -0.04
CA ILE A 97 8.07 -8.44 0.42
C ILE A 97 8.68 -8.58 1.82
N ASN A 98 7.96 -9.32 2.67
CA ASN A 98 8.39 -9.73 3.99
C ASN A 98 8.40 -11.26 4.04
N SER A 99 9.46 -11.86 4.59
CA SER A 99 9.58 -13.31 4.77
C SER A 99 8.77 -13.85 5.96
N LEU A 100 7.80 -13.09 6.44
CA LEU A 100 6.88 -13.44 7.52
C LEU A 100 5.47 -12.93 7.20
N TYR A 101 4.48 -13.66 7.71
CA TYR A 101 3.05 -13.36 7.63
C TYR A 101 2.68 -12.02 8.30
N GLY A 102 1.62 -11.36 7.86
CA GLY A 102 0.94 -10.31 8.61
C GLY A 102 1.17 -8.90 8.10
N ILE A 103 1.24 -8.69 6.78
CA ILE A 103 1.06 -7.34 6.24
C ILE A 103 -0.43 -7.04 6.13
N GLU A 104 -0.88 -6.03 6.87
CA GLU A 104 -2.27 -5.65 7.04
C GLU A 104 -2.46 -4.14 6.84
N ASN A 105 -3.71 -3.72 6.63
CA ASN A 105 -4.10 -2.31 6.53
C ASN A 105 -3.31 -1.53 5.47
N VAL A 106 -3.17 -2.10 4.27
CA VAL A 106 -2.57 -1.40 3.14
C VAL A 106 -3.43 -0.19 2.75
N LYS A 107 -2.78 0.93 2.46
CA LYS A 107 -3.38 2.20 2.02
C LYS A 107 -2.57 2.87 0.92
N ALA A 108 -3.28 3.47 -0.03
CA ALA A 108 -2.72 4.34 -1.06
C ALA A 108 -3.00 5.80 -0.66
N VAL A 109 -1.98 6.57 -0.31
CA VAL A 109 -2.15 7.97 0.12
C VAL A 109 -0.91 8.78 -0.22
N ASP A 110 -1.11 10.01 -0.69
CA ASP A 110 -0.07 11.00 -0.88
C ASP A 110 0.29 11.57 0.51
N PHE A 111 1.43 11.16 1.05
CA PHE A 111 1.79 11.48 2.44
C PHE A 111 2.77 12.63 2.57
N ASP A 112 3.69 12.78 1.62
CA ASP A 112 4.67 13.87 1.62
C ASP A 112 4.22 15.11 0.81
N GLY A 113 3.11 15.00 0.07
CA GLY A 113 2.45 16.10 -0.60
C GLY A 113 3.04 16.41 -1.97
N ASP A 114 3.75 15.47 -2.60
CA ASP A 114 4.30 15.65 -3.95
C ASP A 114 3.29 15.37 -5.08
N GLY A 115 2.16 14.74 -4.73
CA GLY A 115 1.04 14.47 -5.62
C GLY A 115 0.89 13.00 -6.01
N ASP A 116 1.90 12.17 -5.73
CA ASP A 116 1.90 10.75 -6.06
C ASP A 116 1.33 9.93 -4.90
N LYS A 117 0.52 8.89 -5.19
CA LYS A 117 0.01 8.02 -4.13
C LYS A 117 1.09 7.05 -3.69
N ASP A 118 1.30 7.01 -2.38
CA ASP A 118 2.27 6.11 -1.78
C ASP A 118 1.66 4.87 -1.14
N ALA A 119 2.49 3.86 -0.86
CA ALA A 119 2.10 2.64 -0.19
C ALA A 119 2.33 2.68 1.33
N PHE A 120 1.25 2.71 2.11
CA PHE A 120 1.26 2.59 3.57
C PHE A 120 0.76 1.23 4.01
N PHE A 121 1.38 0.63 5.03
CA PHE A 121 0.92 -0.65 5.56
C PHE A 121 1.45 -0.93 6.97
N TYR A 122 0.84 -1.92 7.60
CA TYR A 122 1.21 -2.38 8.94
C TYR A 122 1.77 -3.80 8.89
N ILE A 123 2.93 -4.02 9.52
CA ILE A 123 3.52 -5.36 9.68
C ILE A 123 3.21 -5.85 11.10
N ARG A 124 2.28 -6.80 11.22
CA ARG A 124 1.87 -7.43 12.49
C ARG A 124 2.85 -8.48 12.96
N ASN A 125 3.35 -9.35 12.07
CA ASN A 125 4.41 -10.30 12.39
C ASN A 125 5.61 -10.06 11.48
N GLY A 126 6.80 -10.11 12.07
CA GLY A 126 7.98 -9.60 11.39
C GLY A 126 9.00 -9.06 12.39
N PHE A 127 10.19 -8.79 11.87
CA PHE A 127 11.06 -7.75 12.38
C PHE A 127 11.53 -6.94 11.16
N PRO A 128 11.24 -5.64 11.10
CA PRO A 128 10.55 -4.81 12.10
C PRO A 128 9.00 -5.03 12.13
N ARG A 129 8.35 -4.62 13.23
CA ARG A 129 6.87 -4.56 13.38
C ARG A 129 6.42 -3.12 13.55
N GLY A 130 5.22 -2.82 13.07
CA GLY A 130 4.64 -1.48 13.19
C GLY A 130 4.13 -0.94 11.86
N ALA A 131 4.05 0.39 11.77
CA ALA A 131 3.60 1.09 10.58
C ALA A 131 4.78 1.49 9.69
N PHE A 132 4.62 1.25 8.40
CA PHE A 132 5.61 1.50 7.38
C PHE A 132 5.01 2.19 6.16
N TRP A 133 5.88 2.78 5.38
CA TRP A 133 5.58 3.48 4.15
C TRP A 133 6.67 3.19 3.12
N CYS A 134 6.29 3.02 1.87
CA CYS A 134 7.17 3.12 0.71
C CYS A 134 6.70 4.31 -0.14
N GLU A 135 7.54 5.34 -0.25
CA GLU A 135 7.35 6.50 -1.14
C GLU A 135 7.29 6.04 -2.59
N ASN A 136 6.32 6.55 -3.34
CA ASN A 136 6.24 6.42 -4.79
C ASN A 136 7.06 7.55 -5.43
N LEU A 137 8.03 7.22 -6.27
CA LEU A 137 8.99 8.21 -6.80
C LEU A 137 8.49 8.92 -8.08
N GLY A 138 7.18 8.87 -8.35
CA GLY A 138 6.52 9.64 -9.41
C GLY A 138 6.77 9.17 -10.84
N ASN A 139 7.25 7.93 -11.03
CA ASN A 139 7.50 7.34 -12.34
C ASN A 139 6.76 6.00 -12.54
N ALA A 140 5.62 5.86 -11.86
CA ALA A 140 4.66 4.76 -11.93
C ALA A 140 5.06 3.40 -11.38
N VAL A 141 6.35 3.12 -11.20
CA VAL A 141 6.80 1.75 -10.91
C VAL A 141 7.91 1.67 -9.88
N GLU A 142 8.51 2.80 -9.47
CA GLU A 142 9.60 2.78 -8.51
C GLU A 142 9.15 3.29 -7.15
N PHE A 143 9.09 2.36 -6.20
CA PHE A 143 8.91 2.67 -4.80
C PHE A 143 10.27 2.71 -4.09
N SER A 144 10.41 3.62 -3.13
CA SER A 144 11.55 3.66 -2.22
C SER A 144 11.66 2.38 -1.38
N PRO A 145 12.84 2.09 -0.81
CA PRO A 145 12.96 1.09 0.25
C PRO A 145 12.06 1.42 1.45
N LEU A 146 11.66 0.39 2.18
CA LEU A 146 10.80 0.50 3.36
C LEU A 146 11.23 1.58 4.38
N ILE A 147 10.37 2.57 4.59
CA ILE A 147 10.52 3.63 5.60
C ILE A 147 9.69 3.25 6.84
N THR A 148 10.30 3.36 8.03
CA THR A 148 9.62 3.06 9.30
C THR A 148 9.00 4.32 9.89
N ILE A 149 7.68 4.30 10.10
CA ILE A 149 6.94 5.42 10.71
C ILE A 149 6.90 5.27 12.23
N SER A 150 6.53 4.07 12.70
CA SER A 150 6.43 3.76 14.13
C SER A 150 6.81 2.30 14.37
N PRO A 151 8.03 2.02 14.82
CA PRO A 151 8.42 0.67 15.20
C PRO A 151 7.78 0.32 16.55
N GLU A 152 6.87 -0.66 16.58
CA GLU A 152 6.38 -1.22 17.85
C GLU A 152 7.47 -2.06 18.56
N SER A 153 8.56 -2.36 17.85
CA SER A 153 9.68 -3.13 18.36
C SER A 153 11.01 -2.45 18.06
N LEU A 154 11.19 -1.20 18.52
CA LEU A 154 12.53 -0.64 18.72
C LEU A 154 13.08 -1.01 20.10
N HIS A 155 12.90 -2.25 20.55
CA HIS A 155 13.83 -2.84 21.51
C HIS A 155 15.04 -3.30 20.72
N ILE A 156 15.88 -2.35 20.32
CA ILE A 156 17.27 -2.65 20.02
C ILE A 156 17.77 -3.36 21.29
N LEU A 157 18.21 -4.61 21.14
CA LEU A 157 19.21 -5.18 22.03
C LEU A 157 20.42 -4.26 21.92
N LEU A 158 20.38 -3.11 22.58
CA LEU A 158 21.56 -2.31 22.80
C LEU A 158 22.44 -3.23 23.64
N PRO A 159 23.62 -3.67 23.18
CA PRO A 159 24.63 -4.01 24.16
C PRO A 159 24.74 -2.78 25.07
N HIS A 160 24.65 -3.02 26.36
CA HIS A 160 24.60 -2.02 27.43
C HIS A 160 25.35 -0.70 27.11
N PRO A 161 24.82 0.46 27.50
CA PRO A 161 25.42 1.74 27.17
C PRO A 161 26.77 1.86 27.89
N THR A 162 27.85 1.72 27.11
CA THR A 162 29.09 2.43 27.37
C THR A 162 29.44 3.17 26.09
N THR A 163 28.86 4.36 25.94
CA THR A 163 29.52 5.65 25.57
C THR A 163 28.53 6.54 24.80
N TRP A 164 28.31 7.76 25.29
CA TRP A 164 27.48 8.80 24.68
C TRP A 164 28.13 9.42 23.43
N MET A 165 27.45 9.42 22.27
CA MET A 165 27.53 10.45 21.22
C MET A 165 26.19 10.38 20.43
N ALA A 166 25.22 11.26 20.67
CA ALA A 166 25.07 12.64 20.18
C ALA A 166 24.00 12.69 19.06
N MET A 167 22.77 13.06 19.43
CA MET A 167 21.82 13.70 18.52
C MET A 167 22.15 15.19 18.50
N GLU A 168 22.55 15.72 17.35
CA GLU A 168 22.46 17.17 17.09
C GLU A 168 21.16 17.43 16.32
N ILE A 169 20.25 18.12 17.00
CA ILE A 169 18.99 18.63 16.44
C ILE A 169 19.30 19.93 15.70
N LEU A 170 18.89 19.98 14.44
CA LEU A 170 18.85 21.19 13.61
C LEU A 170 18.03 22.28 14.31
N THR A 171 18.66 23.38 14.75
CA THR A 171 18.00 24.71 14.81
C THR A 171 19.06 25.82 14.81
N SER A 172 19.28 26.44 13.64
CA SER A 172 19.72 27.84 13.64
C SER A 172 19.22 28.55 12.37
N LEU A 173 18.20 29.39 12.51
CA LEU A 173 17.95 30.50 11.59
C LEU A 173 18.73 31.71 12.10
N PRO A 174 19.41 32.50 11.23
CA PRO A 174 20.19 33.64 11.67
C PRO A 174 19.29 34.88 11.91
N HIS A 175 19.38 35.47 13.10
CA HIS A 175 18.92 36.84 13.32
C HIS A 175 19.94 37.83 12.72
N GLY A 176 19.45 38.77 11.91
CA GLY A 176 20.24 39.84 11.29
C GLY A 176 20.85 40.83 12.29
N PRO A 177 21.82 41.66 11.85
CA PRO A 177 22.66 42.44 12.75
C PRO A 177 21.95 43.69 13.28
N THR A 178 22.10 43.95 14.59
CA THR A 178 21.73 45.24 15.19
C THR A 178 22.89 46.22 15.07
N ARG A 179 22.60 47.41 14.55
CA ARG A 179 23.51 48.56 14.38
C ARG A 179 24.08 49.06 15.71
N ILE A 180 25.31 49.58 15.66
CA ILE A 180 25.80 50.72 16.44
C ILE A 180 26.23 51.80 15.45
#